data_AF-A0A067CDK4-F1
#
_entry.id   AF-A0A067CDK4-F1
#
_cell.length_a   1.000
_cell.length_b   1.000
_cell.length_c   1.000
_cell.angle_alpha   90.00
_cell.angle_beta   90.00
_cell.angle_gamma   90.00
#
_symmetry.space_group_name_H-M   'P 1'
#
loop_
_entity.id
_entity.type
_entity.pdbx_description
1 polymer ?
#
loop_
_entity_poly.entity_id
_entity_poly.type
_entity_poly.pdbx_seq_one_letter_code
_entity_poly.pdbx_strand_id
1 'polypeptide(L)'
;MPNATTFPMDPIDQAGVTAMATDGLTHLIRWAQQTPEGKLLPKTATWTYEACRHVVDLAGVGTLDDIIRVYEEPSDGSSLHFDKSRLLLSLQKTRAMRLSLRWGLFRAPWPFMRDRCATYLECSKTFIDAHGRRGYARYIRSHPTTAAHHNYVSADVRSWGVVVVETAEPGVFTASSTVDIDWKGTISSTIATRMTSKRAQSIARLGAVVRAALHKAPARCSSCNEKPLKVDGQLVLCHLTKKVVCSGCRVKATSLGQISLASDKARKRVGPLRAIEARPAYSIRLGSATRTGTSAV
;
A
#
# COMPACT_ATOMS: atom_id res chain seq x y z
N MET A 1 -1.73 7.40 -27.03
CA MET A 1 -1.05 6.52 -26.04
C MET A 1 0.32 7.12 -25.76
N PRO A 2 0.67 7.55 -24.54
CA PRO A 2 1.98 8.13 -24.31
C PRO A 2 3.01 7.00 -24.16
N ASN A 3 4.10 7.15 -24.91
CA ASN A 3 5.23 6.24 -25.02
C ASN A 3 5.79 5.82 -23.66
N ALA A 4 6.05 4.52 -23.51
CA ALA A 4 6.88 3.98 -22.44
C ALA A 4 8.27 4.61 -22.57
N THR A 5 8.55 5.60 -21.71
CA THR A 5 9.88 6.19 -21.57
C THR A 5 10.77 5.09 -21.00
N THR A 6 11.56 4.44 -21.84
CA THR A 6 12.61 3.53 -21.45
C THR A 6 13.60 4.33 -20.62
N PHE A 7 13.66 4.05 -19.32
CA PHE A 7 14.60 4.68 -18.40
C PHE A 7 16.00 4.15 -18.74
N PRO A 8 16.96 4.99 -19.19
CA PRO A 8 18.36 4.58 -19.28
C PRO A 8 18.86 4.48 -17.83
N MET A 9 18.76 3.28 -17.27
CA MET A 9 19.32 2.99 -15.96
C MET A 9 20.75 2.52 -16.17
N ASP A 10 21.70 3.09 -15.41
CA ASP A 10 23.01 2.46 -15.21
C ASP A 10 22.81 0.98 -14.87
N PRO A 11 23.73 0.09 -15.25
CA PRO A 11 23.69 -1.30 -14.81
C PRO A 11 23.67 -1.30 -13.28
N ILE A 12 22.49 -1.56 -12.72
CA ILE A 12 22.30 -1.65 -11.28
C ILE A 12 23.20 -2.80 -10.83
N ASP A 13 24.18 -2.51 -9.98
CA ASP A 13 24.89 -3.53 -9.22
C ASP A 13 23.88 -4.23 -8.31
N GLN A 14 23.24 -5.25 -8.87
CA GLN A 14 22.12 -5.95 -8.23
C GLN A 14 22.59 -6.62 -6.94
N ALA A 15 23.85 -7.07 -6.87
CA ALA A 15 24.42 -7.67 -5.68
C ALA A 15 24.59 -6.62 -4.56
N GLY A 16 25.24 -5.49 -4.86
CA GLY A 16 25.42 -4.39 -3.90
C GLY A 16 24.08 -3.80 -3.42
N VAL A 17 23.14 -3.60 -4.34
CA VAL A 17 21.78 -3.12 -4.03
C VAL A 17 21.01 -4.10 -3.14
N THR A 18 21.09 -5.40 -3.44
CA THR A 18 20.42 -6.42 -2.64
C THR A 18 21.03 -6.51 -1.25
N ALA A 19 22.37 -6.46 -1.13
CA ALA A 19 23.06 -6.47 0.15
C ALA A 19 22.66 -5.27 1.02
N MET A 20 22.73 -4.05 0.47
CA MET A 20 22.34 -2.83 1.17
C MET A 20 20.88 -2.86 1.66
N ALA A 21 19.95 -3.31 0.80
CA ALA A 21 18.54 -3.38 1.15
C ALA A 21 18.27 -4.43 2.24
N THR A 22 18.97 -5.56 2.18
CA THR A 22 18.85 -6.66 3.16
C THR A 22 19.44 -6.29 4.52
N ASP A 23 20.58 -5.59 4.53
CA ASP A 23 21.21 -5.09 5.74
C ASP A 23 20.30 -4.07 6.45
N GLY A 24 19.80 -3.07 5.72
CA GLY A 24 18.85 -2.09 6.25
C GLY A 24 17.57 -2.71 6.81
N LEU A 25 17.02 -3.73 6.12
CA LEU A 25 15.87 -4.49 6.60
C LEU A 25 16.18 -5.30 7.88
N THR A 26 17.38 -5.84 7.99
CA THR A 26 17.83 -6.59 9.18
C THR A 26 18.03 -5.65 10.37
N HIS A 27 18.64 -4.49 10.15
CA HIS A 27 18.76 -3.45 11.17
C HIS A 27 17.39 -2.96 11.65
N LEU A 28 16.44 -2.77 10.73
CA LEU A 28 15.07 -2.38 11.05
C LEU A 28 14.36 -3.40 11.94
N ILE A 29 14.48 -4.70 11.64
CA ILE A 29 13.87 -5.76 12.46
C ILE A 29 14.48 -5.76 13.86
N ARG A 30 15.81 -5.67 13.95
CA ARG A 30 16.53 -5.60 15.23
C ARG A 30 16.06 -4.39 16.06
N TRP A 31 15.96 -3.22 15.42
CA TRP A 31 15.43 -2.01 16.07
C TRP A 31 14.00 -2.22 16.58
N ALA A 32 13.12 -2.83 15.78
CA ALA A 32 11.73 -3.03 16.17
C ALA A 32 11.55 -4.01 17.34
N GLN A 33 12.48 -4.95 17.52
CA GLN A 33 12.48 -5.93 18.60
C GLN A 33 13.03 -5.38 19.93
N GLN A 34 13.69 -4.22 19.92
CA GLN A 34 14.17 -3.59 21.15
C GLN A 34 13.01 -3.18 22.07
N THR A 35 13.17 -3.47 23.37
CA THR A 35 12.22 -3.09 24.42
C THR A 35 12.29 -1.58 24.71
N PRO A 36 11.21 -0.95 25.23
CA PRO A 36 11.17 0.48 25.51
C PRO A 36 12.25 0.97 26.50
N GLU A 37 12.65 0.11 27.45
CA GLU A 37 13.56 0.41 28.57
C GLU A 37 15.01 0.69 28.14
N GLY A 38 15.37 0.42 26.87
CA GLY A 38 16.70 0.68 26.32
C GLY A 38 16.68 1.43 24.99
N LYS A 39 15.58 2.12 24.65
CA LYS A 39 15.47 2.79 23.35
C LYS A 39 16.45 3.95 23.22
N LEU A 40 17.59 3.65 22.59
CA LEU A 40 18.35 4.62 21.82
C LEU A 40 17.48 5.00 20.62
N LEU A 41 16.56 5.95 20.80
CA LEU A 41 16.08 6.72 19.66
C LEU A 41 17.34 7.28 19.00
N PRO A 42 17.57 7.03 17.70
CA PRO A 42 18.66 7.65 16.98
C PRO A 42 18.63 9.14 17.29
N LYS A 43 19.70 9.66 17.90
CA LYS A 43 19.95 11.10 18.02
C LYS A 43 20.22 11.61 16.62
N THR A 44 19.20 11.67 15.79
CA THR A 44 19.29 12.28 14.48
C THR A 44 19.25 13.78 14.70
N ALA A 45 20.29 14.46 14.25
CA ALA A 45 20.37 15.92 14.29
C ALA A 45 19.34 16.60 13.37
N THR A 46 18.46 15.83 12.72
CA THR A 46 17.54 16.29 11.69
C THR A 46 16.10 16.22 12.19
N TRP A 47 15.42 17.36 12.14
CA TRP A 47 14.00 17.57 12.49
C TRP A 47 12.98 16.72 11.69
N THR A 48 13.47 15.83 10.83
CA THR A 48 12.72 15.02 9.87
C THR A 48 12.84 13.52 10.15
N TYR A 49 13.20 13.17 11.38
CA TYR A 49 13.17 11.81 11.90
C TYR A 49 11.98 11.61 12.84
N GLU A 50 11.23 10.53 12.67
CA GLU A 50 10.23 10.10 13.64
C GLU A 50 10.18 8.58 13.75
N ALA A 51 9.96 8.10 14.97
CA ALA A 51 9.66 6.70 15.24
C ALA A 51 8.42 6.58 16.10
N CYS A 52 7.51 5.67 15.74
CA CYS A 52 6.30 5.40 16.52
C CYS A 52 5.99 3.91 16.57
N ARG A 53 5.16 3.52 17.54
CA ARG A 53 4.67 2.15 17.70
C ARG A 53 3.18 2.21 18.03
N HIS A 54 2.40 1.39 17.35
CA HIS A 54 0.95 1.30 17.52
C HIS A 54 0.52 -0.15 17.66
N VAL A 55 -0.49 -0.38 18.50
CA VAL A 55 -1.26 -1.62 18.46
C VAL A 55 -2.26 -1.49 17.33
N VAL A 56 -2.27 -2.47 16.43
CA VAL A 56 -3.17 -2.56 15.29
C VAL A 56 -4.11 -3.71 15.55
N ASP A 57 -5.35 -3.37 15.91
CA ASP A 57 -6.43 -4.33 16.08
C ASP A 57 -7.23 -4.42 14.77
N LEU A 58 -7.36 -5.63 14.23
CA LEU A 58 -8.18 -5.96 13.07
C LEU A 58 -9.61 -6.40 13.44
N ALA A 59 -9.99 -6.35 14.71
CA ALA A 59 -11.27 -6.78 15.26
C ALA A 59 -11.59 -8.25 14.92
N GLY A 60 -10.57 -9.12 14.98
CA GLY A 60 -10.70 -10.56 14.73
C GLY A 60 -10.97 -10.98 13.28
N VAL A 61 -11.11 -10.04 12.32
CA VAL A 61 -11.49 -10.36 10.93
C VAL A 61 -10.33 -10.43 9.94
N GLY A 62 -9.09 -10.19 10.37
CA GLY A 62 -7.94 -10.14 9.47
C GLY A 62 -6.69 -10.83 10.01
N THR A 63 -5.80 -11.18 9.09
CA THR A 63 -4.55 -11.89 9.35
C THR A 63 -3.33 -11.04 9.01
N LEU A 64 -2.14 -11.50 9.39
CA LEU A 64 -0.88 -10.88 8.94
C LEU A 64 -0.79 -10.85 7.40
N ASP A 65 -1.31 -11.89 6.73
CA ASP A 65 -1.30 -11.99 5.27
C ASP A 65 -2.20 -10.91 4.62
N ASP A 66 -3.26 -10.47 5.29
CA ASP A 66 -4.08 -9.35 4.82
C ASP A 66 -3.35 -8.00 4.95
N ILE A 67 -2.56 -7.83 6.01
CA ILE A 67 -1.66 -6.67 6.17
C ILE A 67 -0.60 -6.67 5.06
N ILE A 68 0.03 -7.83 4.81
CA ILE A 68 1.01 -7.99 3.74
C ILE A 68 0.39 -7.61 2.39
N ARG A 69 -0.81 -8.11 2.09
CA ARG A 69 -1.53 -7.79 0.85
C ARG A 69 -1.74 -6.29 0.67
N VAL A 70 -2.11 -5.56 1.72
CA VAL A 70 -2.27 -4.09 1.65
C VAL A 70 -0.97 -3.37 1.28
N TYR A 71 0.18 -3.87 1.75
CA TYR A 71 1.48 -3.29 1.40
C TYR A 71 1.94 -3.67 -0.02
N GLU A 72 1.68 -4.90 -0.43
CA GLU A 72 2.13 -5.44 -1.72
C GLU A 72 1.28 -4.97 -2.90
N GLU A 73 -0.03 -4.82 -2.67
CA GLU A 73 -1.04 -4.43 -3.65
C GLU A 73 -1.80 -3.21 -3.11
N PRO A 74 -1.16 -2.04 -3.02
CA PRO A 74 -1.83 -0.85 -2.55
C PRO A 74 -3.00 -0.54 -3.48
N SER A 75 -4.22 -0.65 -2.95
CA SER A 75 -5.42 -0.23 -3.68
C SER A 75 -5.35 1.26 -4.02
N ASP A 76 -5.93 1.66 -5.15
CA ASP A 76 -6.02 3.07 -5.52
C ASP A 76 -6.69 3.87 -4.38
N GLY A 77 -5.87 4.65 -3.67
CA GLY A 77 -6.30 5.50 -2.54
C GLY A 77 -5.90 5.02 -1.14
N SER A 78 -5.32 3.82 -0.95
CA SER A 78 -4.77 3.36 0.33
C SER A 78 -3.26 3.62 0.42
N SER A 79 -2.85 4.87 0.26
CA SER A 79 -1.45 5.27 0.39
C SER A 79 -1.01 5.35 1.85
N LEU A 80 -0.61 4.21 2.43
CA LEU A 80 0.01 4.21 3.76
C LEU A 80 1.35 4.95 3.77
N HIS A 81 2.07 5.00 2.64
CA HIS A 81 3.41 5.57 2.56
C HIS A 81 3.44 6.76 1.59
N PHE A 82 3.62 6.48 0.31
CA PHE A 82 3.65 7.50 -0.74
C PHE A 82 2.24 7.79 -1.23
N ASP A 83 1.93 9.05 -1.53
CA ASP A 83 0.60 9.44 -2.03
C ASP A 83 0.33 8.83 -3.41
N LYS A 84 1.38 8.62 -4.21
CA LYS A 84 1.38 7.75 -5.39
C LYS A 84 2.67 6.92 -5.40
N SER A 85 2.60 5.68 -5.86
CA SER A 85 3.76 4.81 -6.04
C SER A 85 3.63 4.05 -7.35
N ARG A 86 4.72 3.94 -8.10
CA ARG A 86 4.82 3.18 -9.35
C ARG A 86 6.01 2.24 -9.27
N LEU A 87 5.79 0.96 -9.58
CA LEU A 87 6.87 0.00 -9.75
C LEU A 87 7.68 0.37 -11.01
N LEU A 88 9.00 0.50 -10.87
CA LEU A 88 9.91 0.71 -12.00
C LEU A 88 10.53 -0.62 -12.43
N LEU A 89 11.10 -1.35 -11.47
CA LEU A 89 11.76 -2.63 -11.72
C LEU A 89 11.53 -3.59 -10.55
N SER A 90 11.23 -4.85 -10.86
CA SER A 90 11.24 -5.94 -9.88
C SER A 90 12.61 -6.60 -9.91
N LEU A 91 13.39 -6.44 -8.83
CA LEU A 91 14.76 -6.95 -8.75
C LEU A 91 14.79 -8.39 -8.21
N GLN A 92 13.97 -8.68 -7.20
CA GLN A 92 13.87 -10.01 -6.61
C GLN A 92 12.46 -10.27 -6.09
N LYS A 93 11.93 -11.45 -6.36
CA LYS A 93 10.66 -11.91 -5.80
C LYS A 93 10.77 -13.39 -5.42
N THR A 94 11.12 -13.65 -4.17
CA THR A 94 11.06 -14.99 -3.58
C THR A 94 9.83 -15.09 -2.69
N ARG A 95 9.53 -16.31 -2.20
CA ARG A 95 8.41 -16.52 -1.26
C ARG A 95 8.60 -15.77 0.06
N ALA A 96 9.83 -15.56 0.49
CA ALA A 96 10.16 -14.95 1.77
C ALA A 96 10.53 -13.46 1.66
N MET A 97 11.01 -13.00 0.50
CA MET A 97 11.57 -11.66 0.34
C MET A 97 11.23 -11.07 -1.03
N ARG A 98 10.95 -9.77 -1.05
CA ARG A 98 10.70 -8.99 -2.26
C ARG A 98 11.59 -7.77 -2.27
N LEU A 99 12.23 -7.51 -3.39
CA LEU A 99 13.04 -6.32 -3.65
C LEU A 99 12.59 -5.68 -4.95
N SER A 100 12.28 -4.39 -4.91
CA SER A 100 11.86 -3.65 -6.08
C SER A 100 12.38 -2.22 -6.08
N LEU A 101 12.66 -1.69 -7.26
CA LEU A 101 12.90 -0.28 -7.48
C LEU A 101 11.57 0.39 -7.84
N ARG A 102 11.24 1.47 -7.15
CA ARG A 102 9.96 2.16 -7.28
C ARG A 102 10.17 3.66 -7.36
N TRP A 103 9.20 4.34 -7.95
CA TRP A 103 9.07 5.78 -7.91
C TRP A 103 7.89 6.16 -7.02
N GLY A 104 8.07 7.14 -6.15
CA GLY A 104 7.07 7.61 -5.22
C GLY A 104 6.88 9.12 -5.27
N LEU A 105 5.64 9.55 -5.12
CA LEU A 105 5.26 10.96 -5.05
C LEU A 105 4.72 11.30 -3.65
N PHE A 106 5.17 12.43 -3.14
CA PHE A 106 4.65 13.11 -1.98
C PHE A 106 3.97 14.39 -2.44
N ARG A 107 2.65 14.44 -2.26
CA ARG A 107 1.87 15.63 -2.52
C ARG A 107 2.22 16.70 -1.51
N ALA A 108 2.43 17.90 -2.00
CA ALA A 108 2.63 19.05 -1.16
C ALA A 108 1.38 19.32 -0.31
N PRO A 109 1.55 19.77 0.94
CA PRO A 109 0.41 20.13 1.80
C PRO A 109 -0.36 21.36 1.30
N TRP A 110 0.27 22.22 0.49
CA TRP A 110 -0.35 23.43 -0.06
C TRP A 110 -0.07 23.62 -1.56
N PRO A 111 -0.98 24.26 -2.33
CA PRO A 111 -0.86 24.39 -3.79
C PRO A 111 0.35 25.17 -4.30
N PHE A 112 0.90 26.10 -3.51
CA PHE A 112 2.07 26.91 -3.89
C PHE A 112 3.41 26.18 -3.65
N MET A 113 3.38 25.01 -3.01
CA MET A 113 4.55 24.18 -2.83
C MET A 113 4.62 23.12 -3.92
N ARG A 114 5.81 22.92 -4.49
CA ARG A 114 6.04 21.84 -5.46
C ARG A 114 5.86 20.46 -4.83
N ASP A 115 5.33 19.50 -5.57
CA ASP A 115 5.33 18.11 -5.12
C ASP A 115 6.78 17.58 -5.02
N ARG A 116 6.99 16.60 -4.14
CA ARG A 116 8.28 15.94 -3.95
C ARG A 116 8.21 14.52 -4.49
N CYS A 117 9.28 14.01 -5.08
CA CYS A 117 9.35 12.61 -5.47
C CYS A 117 10.67 11.96 -5.07
N ALA A 118 10.66 10.64 -4.96
CA ALA A 118 11.85 9.84 -4.71
C ALA A 118 11.83 8.61 -5.61
N THR A 119 12.99 8.24 -6.14
CA THR A 119 13.23 6.88 -6.62
C THR A 119 13.84 6.10 -5.47
N TYR A 120 13.28 4.94 -5.14
CA TYR A 120 13.64 4.22 -3.93
C TYR A 120 13.62 2.72 -4.14
N LEU A 121 14.48 2.04 -3.39
CA LEU A 121 14.44 0.60 -3.20
C LEU A 121 13.45 0.27 -2.10
N GLU A 122 12.62 -0.70 -2.37
CA GLU A 122 11.67 -1.27 -1.43
C GLU A 122 12.00 -2.74 -1.24
N CYS A 123 12.32 -3.09 0.00
CA CYS A 123 12.62 -4.44 0.41
C CYS A 123 11.66 -4.89 1.49
N SER A 124 10.99 -6.02 1.32
CA SER A 124 10.10 -6.57 2.33
C SER A 124 10.35 -8.05 2.55
N LYS A 125 10.19 -8.52 3.78
CA LYS A 125 10.25 -9.95 4.11
C LYS A 125 9.31 -10.32 5.25
N THR A 126 8.90 -11.58 5.25
CA THR A 126 8.32 -12.20 6.45
C THR A 126 9.44 -12.80 7.30
N PHE A 127 9.24 -12.86 8.61
CA PHE A 127 10.20 -13.42 9.55
C PHE A 127 9.48 -14.02 10.76
N ILE A 128 10.20 -14.79 11.57
CA ILE A 128 9.76 -15.24 12.89
C ILE A 128 10.63 -14.52 13.91
N ASP A 129 10.02 -13.93 14.94
CA ASP A 129 10.76 -13.24 16.00
C ASP A 129 11.36 -14.24 17.02
N ALA A 130 12.13 -13.73 17.97
CA ALA A 130 12.75 -14.56 19.02
C ALA A 130 11.72 -15.28 19.93
N HIS A 131 10.46 -14.85 19.92
CA HIS A 131 9.36 -15.44 20.68
C HIS A 131 8.49 -16.39 19.84
N GLY A 132 8.91 -16.72 18.61
CA GLY A 132 8.18 -17.62 17.73
C GLY A 132 6.98 -16.98 17.00
N ARG A 133 6.81 -15.65 17.09
CA ARG A 133 5.68 -14.92 16.49
C ARG A 133 6.00 -14.56 15.04
N ARG A 134 5.00 -14.60 14.15
CA ARG A 134 5.22 -14.17 12.76
C ARG A 134 5.29 -12.65 12.70
N GLY A 135 6.18 -12.18 11.85
CA GLY A 135 6.37 -10.77 11.56
C GLY A 135 6.50 -10.50 10.07
N TYR A 136 6.21 -9.25 9.72
CA TYR A 136 6.42 -8.68 8.41
C TYR A 136 7.25 -7.40 8.56
N ALA A 137 8.29 -7.25 7.76
CA ALA A 137 9.10 -6.06 7.71
C ALA A 137 9.13 -5.51 6.29
N ARG A 138 9.08 -4.19 6.17
CA ARG A 138 9.24 -3.44 4.93
C ARG A 138 10.19 -2.28 5.16
N TYR A 139 11.21 -2.20 4.33
CA TYR A 139 12.26 -1.19 4.37
C TYR A 139 12.32 -0.45 3.03
N ILE A 140 12.48 0.85 3.10
CA ILE A 140 12.48 1.79 1.99
C ILE A 140 13.71 2.70 2.15
N ARG A 141 14.46 2.86 1.07
CA ARG A 141 15.59 3.80 1.00
C ARG A 141 15.70 4.38 -0.40
N SER A 142 15.98 5.67 -0.51
CA SER A 142 16.25 6.30 -1.79
C SER A 142 17.42 5.65 -2.51
N HIS A 143 17.30 5.54 -3.82
CA HIS A 143 18.34 5.03 -4.71
C HIS A 143 18.62 6.10 -5.77
N PRO A 144 19.90 6.46 -6.00
CA PRO A 144 20.23 7.44 -7.01
C PRO A 144 19.73 6.94 -8.36
N THR A 145 19.07 7.81 -9.11
CA THR A 145 18.68 7.52 -10.50
C THR A 145 18.87 8.79 -11.29
N THR A 146 19.45 8.67 -12.47
CA THR A 146 19.76 9.77 -13.39
C THR A 146 18.52 10.40 -14.03
N ALA A 147 17.33 9.84 -13.79
CA ALA A 147 16.07 10.38 -14.28
C ALA A 147 15.78 11.74 -13.64
N ALA A 148 16.01 12.81 -14.41
CA ALA A 148 15.68 14.16 -14.00
C ALA A 148 14.16 14.34 -13.82
N HIS A 149 13.72 14.40 -12.57
CA HIS A 149 12.35 14.74 -12.20
C HIS A 149 12.12 16.25 -12.32
N HIS A 150 12.20 16.80 -13.52
CA HIS A 150 12.17 18.25 -13.79
C HIS A 150 10.95 18.98 -13.19
N ASN A 151 9.83 18.29 -12.97
CA ASN A 151 8.60 18.87 -12.39
C ASN A 151 8.49 18.72 -10.86
N TYR A 152 9.42 18.01 -10.21
CA TYR A 152 9.33 17.67 -8.79
C TYR A 152 10.60 18.02 -8.04
N VAL A 153 10.48 18.28 -6.74
CA VAL A 153 11.65 18.38 -5.86
C VAL A 153 12.07 16.97 -5.46
N SER A 154 13.33 16.60 -5.69
CA SER A 154 13.84 15.29 -5.29
C SER A 154 13.92 15.19 -3.76
N ALA A 155 13.15 14.28 -3.17
CA ALA A 155 13.25 13.93 -1.76
C ALA A 155 14.19 12.73 -1.59
N ASP A 156 14.97 12.74 -0.51
CA ASP A 156 15.91 11.68 -0.17
C ASP A 156 15.44 10.95 1.08
N VAL A 157 14.88 9.75 0.89
CA VAL A 157 14.46 8.86 1.97
C VAL A 157 15.68 8.13 2.49
N ARG A 158 16.29 8.65 3.56
CA ARG A 158 17.51 8.05 4.14
C ARG A 158 17.23 6.70 4.76
N SER A 159 16.08 6.57 5.42
CA SER A 159 15.61 5.33 6.02
C SER A 159 14.11 5.40 6.27
N TRP A 160 13.34 4.44 5.80
CA TRP A 160 11.93 4.31 6.17
C TRP A 160 11.59 2.84 6.35
N GLY A 161 11.17 2.47 7.55
CA GLY A 161 10.85 1.11 7.89
C GLY A 161 9.50 0.96 8.56
N VAL A 162 8.82 -0.15 8.28
CA VAL A 162 7.67 -0.63 9.04
C VAL A 162 7.90 -2.09 9.40
N VAL A 163 7.65 -2.44 10.66
CA VAL A 163 7.67 -3.80 11.17
C VAL A 163 6.35 -4.08 11.87
N VAL A 164 5.68 -5.15 11.47
CA VAL A 164 4.44 -5.62 12.08
C VAL A 164 4.70 -7.01 12.64
N VAL A 165 4.35 -7.24 13.89
CA VAL A 165 4.53 -8.54 14.57
C VAL A 165 3.20 -8.96 15.17
N GLU A 166 2.85 -10.23 15.01
CA GLU A 166 1.70 -10.85 15.69
C GLU A 166 1.85 -10.72 17.22
N THR A 167 0.73 -10.55 17.91
CA THR A 167 0.68 -10.66 19.38
C THR A 167 0.11 -12.03 19.78
N ALA A 168 0.00 -12.29 21.08
CA ALA A 168 -0.67 -13.49 21.58
C ALA A 168 -2.17 -13.49 21.25
N GLU A 169 -2.76 -12.31 21.06
CA GLU A 169 -4.17 -12.14 20.72
C GLU A 169 -4.37 -12.24 19.19
N PRO A 170 -5.21 -13.17 18.70
CA PRO A 170 -5.51 -13.30 17.27
C PRO A 170 -6.10 -12.02 16.68
N GLY A 171 -5.57 -11.56 15.56
CA GLY A 171 -6.02 -10.34 14.89
C GLY A 171 -5.49 -9.04 15.50
N VAL A 172 -4.66 -9.11 16.54
CA VAL A 172 -3.99 -7.96 17.16
C VAL A 172 -2.49 -8.02 16.84
N PHE A 173 -1.95 -6.90 16.37
CA PHE A 173 -0.57 -6.78 15.91
C PHE A 173 0.14 -5.60 16.57
N THR A 174 1.45 -5.71 16.78
CA THR A 174 2.30 -4.57 17.12
C THR A 174 2.97 -4.05 15.86
N ALA A 175 2.63 -2.83 15.44
CA ALA A 175 3.27 -2.15 14.32
C ALA A 175 4.26 -1.10 14.83
N SER A 176 5.49 -1.13 14.33
CA SER A 176 6.54 -0.14 14.59
C SER A 176 6.95 0.53 13.28
N SER A 177 7.11 1.85 13.27
CA SER A 177 7.46 2.63 12.09
C SER A 177 8.61 3.59 12.41
N THR A 178 9.59 3.69 11.52
CA THR A 178 10.64 4.71 11.55
C THR A 178 10.71 5.41 10.22
N VAL A 179 10.85 6.73 10.22
CA VAL A 179 10.96 7.53 9.00
C VAL A 179 12.05 8.58 9.18
N ASP A 180 12.97 8.63 8.25
CA ASP A 180 13.97 9.70 8.05
C ASP A 180 13.95 10.11 6.58
N ILE A 181 13.49 11.34 6.32
CA ILE A 181 13.38 11.88 4.96
C ILE A 181 14.00 13.28 4.93
N ASP A 182 14.96 13.48 4.05
CA ASP A 182 15.40 14.81 3.64
C ASP A 182 14.50 15.29 2.50
N TRP A 183 13.61 16.22 2.82
CA TRP A 183 12.63 16.76 1.88
C TRP A 183 13.23 17.68 0.80
N LYS A 184 14.49 18.10 0.98
CA LYS A 184 15.23 19.07 0.15
C LYS A 184 14.47 20.38 -0.11
N GLY A 185 15.16 21.33 -0.75
CA GLY A 185 14.62 22.64 -1.11
C GLY A 185 14.31 23.54 0.10
N THR A 186 13.50 24.57 -0.12
CA THR A 186 13.19 25.64 0.84
C THR A 186 11.97 25.33 1.72
N ILE A 187 11.92 24.15 2.32
CA ILE A 187 10.86 23.77 3.25
C ILE A 187 11.23 24.13 4.68
N SER A 188 10.32 24.73 5.45
CA SER A 188 10.57 25.00 6.86
C SER A 188 10.60 23.70 7.67
N SER A 189 11.34 23.69 8.77
CA SER A 189 11.46 22.54 9.66
C SER A 189 10.08 22.04 10.12
N THR A 190 9.18 22.93 10.53
CA THR A 190 7.82 22.56 10.97
C THR A 190 7.03 21.81 9.91
N ILE A 191 7.11 22.24 8.65
CA ILE A 191 6.40 21.58 7.55
C ILE A 191 7.06 20.22 7.25
N ALA A 192 8.38 20.19 7.22
CA ALA A 192 9.16 18.97 7.02
C ALA A 192 8.86 17.92 8.10
N THR A 193 8.84 18.32 9.38
CA THR A 193 8.43 17.48 10.51
C THR A 193 7.01 16.98 10.31
N ARG A 194 6.03 17.85 10.04
CA ARG A 194 4.63 17.45 9.81
C ARG A 194 4.50 16.44 8.68
N MET A 195 5.23 16.63 7.57
CA MET A 195 5.24 15.69 6.45
C MET A 195 5.83 14.35 6.86
N THR A 196 6.94 14.33 7.59
CA THR A 196 7.54 13.10 8.15
C THR A 196 6.58 12.40 9.12
N SER A 197 6.02 13.12 10.10
CA SER A 197 5.11 12.57 11.11
C SER A 197 3.89 11.91 10.50
N LYS A 198 3.28 12.54 9.50
CA LYS A 198 2.15 11.96 8.75
C LYS A 198 2.50 10.58 8.18
N ARG A 199 3.75 10.36 7.76
CA ARG A 199 4.22 9.09 7.20
C ARG A 199 4.61 8.09 8.26
N ALA A 200 5.23 8.54 9.36
CA ALA A 200 5.54 7.66 10.47
C ALA A 200 4.26 7.08 11.08
N GLN A 201 3.29 7.95 11.37
CA GLN A 201 2.02 7.61 12.03
C GLN A 201 0.98 6.95 11.12
N SER A 202 1.27 6.75 9.84
CA SER A 202 0.31 6.11 8.92
C SER A 202 -0.06 4.69 9.35
N ILE A 203 0.84 4.02 10.09
CA ILE A 203 0.60 2.69 10.66
C ILE A 203 -0.57 2.67 11.66
N ALA A 204 -0.91 3.80 12.30
CA ALA A 204 -2.09 3.89 13.16
C ALA A 204 -3.40 3.65 12.39
N ARG A 205 -3.40 3.93 11.08
CA ARG A 205 -4.55 3.71 10.18
C ARG A 205 -4.57 2.32 9.55
N LEU A 206 -3.54 1.50 9.80
CA LEU A 206 -3.38 0.20 9.14
C LEU A 206 -4.60 -0.70 9.34
N GLY A 207 -5.11 -0.79 10.57
CA GLY A 207 -6.27 -1.64 10.85
C GLY A 207 -7.52 -1.21 10.09
N ALA A 208 -7.79 0.09 10.02
CA ALA A 208 -8.90 0.62 9.25
C ALA A 208 -8.73 0.37 7.74
N VAL A 209 -7.51 0.51 7.21
CA VAL A 209 -7.21 0.24 5.79
C VAL A 209 -7.39 -1.24 5.46
N VAL A 210 -6.90 -2.14 6.31
CA VAL A 210 -7.03 -3.60 6.11
C VAL A 210 -8.50 -4.00 6.18
N ARG A 211 -9.26 -3.54 7.18
CA ARG A 211 -10.70 -3.79 7.26
C ARG A 211 -11.43 -3.26 6.03
N ALA A 212 -11.13 -2.04 5.58
CA ALA A 212 -11.73 -1.48 4.38
C ALA A 212 -11.38 -2.31 3.12
N ALA A 213 -10.15 -2.81 3.01
CA ALA A 213 -9.74 -3.69 1.92
C ALA A 213 -10.47 -5.04 1.97
N LEU A 214 -10.68 -5.60 3.16
CA LEU A 214 -11.45 -6.83 3.38
C LEU A 214 -12.93 -6.64 3.06
N HIS A 215 -13.54 -5.50 3.41
CA HIS A 215 -14.92 -5.18 3.03
C HIS A 215 -15.09 -4.91 1.53
N LYS A 216 -14.04 -4.40 0.88
CA LYS A 216 -13.98 -4.23 -0.58
C LYS A 216 -13.55 -5.52 -1.31
N ALA A 217 -13.14 -6.56 -0.59
CA ALA A 217 -12.90 -7.87 -1.18
C ALA A 217 -14.16 -8.25 -1.97
N PRO A 218 -13.98 -8.82 -3.17
CA PRO A 218 -15.01 -8.76 -4.19
C PRO A 218 -16.30 -9.34 -3.62
N ALA A 219 -17.34 -8.53 -3.52
CA ALA A 219 -18.67 -8.99 -3.10
C ALA A 219 -19.28 -9.93 -4.15
N ARG A 220 -18.59 -10.17 -5.27
CA ARG A 220 -19.07 -10.89 -6.44
C ARG A 220 -17.98 -11.81 -6.97
N CYS A 221 -18.39 -12.96 -7.50
CA CYS A 221 -17.48 -13.85 -8.19
C CYS A 221 -16.81 -13.14 -9.38
N SER A 222 -15.47 -13.22 -9.49
CA SER A 222 -14.72 -12.61 -10.59
C SER A 222 -14.97 -13.28 -11.95
N SER A 223 -15.69 -14.41 -11.97
CA SER A 223 -16.01 -15.16 -13.20
C SER A 223 -17.48 -15.01 -13.62
N CYS A 224 -18.45 -15.07 -12.71
CA CYS A 224 -19.88 -14.92 -13.04
C CYS A 224 -20.49 -13.59 -12.58
N ASN A 225 -19.75 -12.76 -11.84
CA ASN A 225 -20.20 -11.49 -11.27
C ASN A 225 -21.42 -11.58 -10.34
N GLU A 226 -21.77 -12.80 -9.88
CA GLU A 226 -22.84 -13.04 -8.92
C GLU A 226 -22.37 -12.79 -7.50
N LYS A 227 -23.28 -12.21 -6.70
CA LYS A 227 -23.10 -12.04 -5.26
C LYS A 227 -23.34 -13.40 -4.59
N PRO A 228 -22.48 -13.87 -3.68
CA PRO A 228 -22.73 -15.11 -2.98
C PRO A 228 -24.03 -15.05 -2.19
N LEU A 229 -24.86 -16.08 -2.33
CA LEU A 229 -26.06 -16.25 -1.51
C LEU A 229 -25.62 -16.43 -0.05
N LYS A 230 -26.28 -15.70 0.86
CA LYS A 230 -25.92 -15.59 2.30
C LYS A 230 -25.80 -16.93 3.03
N VAL A 231 -26.32 -18.02 2.47
CA VAL A 231 -26.44 -19.31 3.13
C VAL A 231 -25.34 -20.29 2.73
N ASP A 232 -24.63 -20.10 1.60
CA ASP A 232 -23.83 -21.22 1.05
C ASP A 232 -22.56 -20.88 0.21
N GLY A 233 -21.94 -19.70 0.36
CA GLY A 233 -20.67 -19.52 -0.36
C GLY A 233 -19.84 -18.32 -0.02
N GLN A 234 -18.82 -18.49 0.81
CA GLN A 234 -17.71 -17.55 0.82
C GLN A 234 -17.01 -17.60 -0.55
N LEU A 235 -16.75 -16.44 -1.15
CA LEU A 235 -15.95 -16.36 -2.37
C LEU A 235 -14.52 -16.79 -2.03
N VAL A 236 -13.98 -17.73 -2.81
CA VAL A 236 -12.69 -18.37 -2.55
C VAL A 236 -11.69 -18.06 -3.66
N LEU A 237 -10.42 -17.95 -3.30
CA LEU A 237 -9.35 -17.74 -4.28
C LEU A 237 -9.20 -19.00 -5.15
N CYS A 238 -9.35 -18.86 -6.47
CA CYS A 238 -9.05 -19.92 -7.40
C CYS A 238 -7.53 -20.10 -7.52
N HIS A 239 -7.00 -21.28 -7.21
CA HIS A 239 -5.56 -21.53 -7.28
C HIS A 239 -4.98 -21.45 -8.71
N LEU A 240 -5.80 -21.72 -9.72
CA LEU A 240 -5.44 -21.67 -11.15
C LEU A 240 -5.43 -20.22 -11.68
N THR A 241 -6.52 -19.49 -11.49
CA THR A 241 -6.68 -18.14 -12.08
C THR A 241 -6.24 -17.00 -11.17
N LYS A 242 -5.93 -17.29 -9.89
CA LYS A 242 -5.66 -16.30 -8.83
C LYS A 242 -6.78 -15.26 -8.64
N LYS A 243 -7.98 -15.52 -9.17
CA LYS A 243 -9.17 -14.69 -9.03
C LYS A 243 -10.09 -15.25 -7.95
N VAL A 244 -10.82 -14.38 -7.27
CA VAL A 244 -11.80 -14.80 -6.26
C VAL A 244 -13.09 -15.21 -6.96
N VAL A 245 -13.53 -16.45 -6.77
CA VAL A 245 -14.66 -17.06 -7.48
C VAL A 245 -15.64 -17.71 -6.51
N CYS A 246 -16.90 -17.86 -6.92
CA CYS A 246 -17.86 -18.68 -6.17
C CYS A 246 -17.54 -20.17 -6.30
N SER A 247 -18.11 -20.98 -5.41
CA SER A 247 -18.00 -22.44 -5.42
C SER A 247 -18.30 -23.04 -6.80
N GLY A 248 -19.38 -22.59 -7.47
CA GLY A 248 -19.73 -23.05 -8.81
C GLY A 248 -18.68 -22.71 -9.88
N CYS A 249 -18.15 -21.48 -9.88
CA CYS A 249 -17.09 -21.10 -10.81
C CYS A 249 -15.73 -21.75 -10.48
N ARG A 250 -15.47 -22.08 -9.20
CA ARG A 250 -14.29 -22.84 -8.79
C ARG A 250 -14.31 -24.23 -9.40
N VAL A 251 -15.43 -24.96 -9.27
CA VAL A 251 -15.59 -26.30 -9.86
C VAL A 251 -15.41 -26.25 -11.38
N LYS A 252 -16.00 -25.26 -12.06
CA LYS A 252 -15.82 -25.07 -13.51
C LYS A 252 -14.37 -24.78 -13.91
N ALA A 253 -13.64 -24.00 -13.12
CA ALA A 253 -12.23 -23.74 -13.38
C ALA A 253 -11.35 -24.99 -13.18
N THR A 254 -11.68 -25.83 -12.18
CA THR A 254 -11.00 -27.11 -11.95
C THR A 254 -11.32 -28.14 -13.03
N SER A 255 -12.58 -28.20 -13.50
CA SER A 255 -12.96 -29.08 -14.61
C SER A 255 -12.35 -28.62 -15.95
N LEU A 256 -12.25 -27.31 -16.20
CA LEU A 256 -11.55 -26.78 -17.38
C LEU A 256 -10.04 -26.98 -17.32
N GLY A 257 -9.45 -27.04 -16.13
CA GLY A 257 -8.05 -27.44 -15.92
C GLY A 257 -7.77 -28.92 -16.24
N GLN A 258 -8.80 -29.76 -16.30
CA GLN A 258 -8.72 -31.13 -16.82
C GLN A 258 -9.06 -31.23 -18.32
N ILE A 259 -9.63 -30.17 -18.91
CA ILE A 259 -10.05 -30.12 -20.32
C ILE A 259 -9.17 -29.16 -21.15
N SER A 260 -8.00 -28.73 -20.64
CA SER A 260 -7.00 -28.03 -21.46
C SER A 260 -6.25 -29.01 -22.38
N LEU A 261 -7.02 -29.73 -23.19
CA LEU A 261 -6.63 -30.44 -24.40
C LEU A 261 -7.86 -30.69 -25.30
N ALA A 262 -8.93 -29.89 -25.25
CA ALA A 262 -9.94 -29.91 -26.31
C ALA A 262 -10.81 -28.64 -26.36
N SER A 263 -10.66 -27.93 -27.48
CA SER A 263 -11.73 -27.23 -28.19
C SER A 263 -12.21 -25.87 -27.66
N ASP A 264 -11.57 -24.83 -28.20
CA ASP A 264 -12.27 -23.66 -28.73
C ASP A 264 -13.28 -24.09 -29.80
N LYS A 265 -14.58 -23.97 -29.52
CA LYS A 265 -15.66 -23.59 -30.47
C LYS A 265 -17.06 -23.78 -29.86
N ALA A 266 -17.86 -22.71 -29.98
CA ALA A 266 -19.34 -22.64 -30.14
C ALA A 266 -19.91 -21.55 -29.19
N ARG A 267 -20.05 -20.29 -29.61
CA ARG A 267 -20.97 -19.67 -30.59
C ARG A 267 -22.46 -19.60 -30.12
N LYS A 268 -22.90 -18.36 -29.89
CA LYS A 268 -24.23 -17.74 -30.10
C LYS A 268 -25.44 -18.22 -29.30
N ARG A 269 -26.13 -17.26 -28.68
CA ARG A 269 -27.51 -16.85 -29.05
C ARG A 269 -27.71 -15.35 -28.81
N VAL A 270 -28.46 -14.76 -29.75
CA VAL A 270 -28.82 -13.34 -29.91
C VAL A 270 -30.27 -13.15 -29.45
N GLY A 271 -30.60 -11.98 -28.90
CA GLY A 271 -31.98 -11.47 -28.75
C GLY A 271 -32.01 -10.18 -27.92
N PRO A 272 -32.99 -9.28 -28.11
CA PRO A 272 -32.74 -8.02 -28.82
C PRO A 272 -32.76 -6.75 -27.96
N LEU A 273 -32.33 -5.66 -28.60
CA LEU A 273 -32.35 -4.26 -28.17
C LEU A 273 -33.68 -3.80 -27.56
N ARG A 274 -33.59 -3.08 -26.44
CA ARG A 274 -34.49 -1.96 -26.14
C ARG A 274 -33.66 -0.75 -25.74
N ALA A 275 -33.76 0.30 -26.56
CA ALA A 275 -33.37 1.65 -26.22
C ALA A 275 -34.23 2.13 -25.05
N ILE A 276 -33.58 2.67 -24.01
CA ILE A 276 -34.27 3.48 -23.00
C ILE A 276 -33.67 4.87 -23.06
N GLU A 277 -34.57 5.80 -23.34
CA GLU A 277 -34.35 7.22 -23.54
C GLU A 277 -33.66 7.88 -22.35
N ALA A 278 -32.77 8.81 -22.68
CA ALA A 278 -32.28 9.81 -21.76
C ALA A 278 -33.38 10.82 -21.45
N ARG A 279 -33.62 11.09 -20.16
CA ARG A 279 -34.17 12.38 -19.71
C ARG A 279 -33.40 12.91 -18.48
N PRO A 280 -33.07 14.21 -18.46
CA PRO A 280 -32.37 14.87 -17.35
C PRO A 280 -33.37 15.50 -16.37
N ALA A 281 -32.99 15.55 -15.09
CA ALA A 281 -33.75 16.19 -14.01
C ALA A 281 -32.93 16.00 -12.72
N TYR A 282 -32.65 16.93 -11.81
CA TYR A 282 -33.00 18.34 -11.61
C TYR A 282 -31.91 18.94 -10.69
N SER A 283 -31.57 20.21 -10.88
CA SER A 283 -30.86 21.03 -9.91
C SER A 283 -31.84 21.52 -8.83
N ILE A 284 -31.48 21.42 -7.55
CA ILE A 284 -32.15 22.17 -6.49
C ILE A 284 -31.12 23.07 -5.80
N ARG A 285 -31.30 24.38 -6.01
CA ARG A 285 -30.80 25.45 -5.14
C ARG A 285 -31.80 25.64 -4.00
N LEU A 286 -31.31 25.64 -2.77
CA LEU A 286 -31.85 26.36 -1.62
C LEU A 286 -30.59 26.94 -0.95
N GLY A 287 -30.43 28.24 -0.74
CA GLY A 287 -31.41 29.23 -0.32
C GLY A 287 -30.82 29.88 0.93
N SER A 288 -30.03 30.92 0.73
CA SER A 288 -29.49 31.78 1.77
C SER A 288 -30.60 32.52 2.50
N ALA A 289 -30.60 32.49 3.84
CA ALA A 289 -31.26 33.51 4.65
C ALA A 289 -30.41 33.82 5.88
N THR A 290 -30.04 35.09 5.93
CA THR A 290 -29.39 35.87 6.98
C THR A 290 -30.12 35.82 8.32
N ARG A 291 -29.36 35.88 9.42
CA ARG A 291 -29.82 36.60 10.61
C ARG A 291 -28.64 37.27 11.32
N THR A 292 -28.52 38.57 11.06
CA THR A 292 -27.82 39.55 11.88
C THR A 292 -28.56 39.70 13.21
N GLY A 293 -27.81 39.79 14.30
CA GLY A 293 -28.32 40.06 15.64
C GLY A 293 -27.23 40.73 16.47
N THR A 294 -27.18 42.05 16.40
CA THR A 294 -26.40 42.96 17.24
C THR A 294 -27.28 43.51 18.37
N SER A 295 -26.82 43.38 19.62
CA SER A 295 -26.94 44.33 20.75
C SER A 295 -26.50 43.59 22.02
N ALA A 296 -25.37 43.96 22.63
CA ALA A 296 -25.20 45.07 23.59
C ALA A 296 -25.80 44.74 24.97
N VAL A 297 -24.93 44.35 25.91
CA VAL A 297 -24.58 45.04 27.18
C VAL A 297 -23.13 44.68 27.50
#